data_AF-A0A9W6DD15-F1
#
_entry.id   AF-A0A9W6DD15-F1
#
_cell.length_a   1.000
_cell.length_b   1.000
_cell.length_c   1.000
_cell.angle_alpha   90.00
_cell.angle_beta   90.00
_cell.angle_gamma   90.00
#
_symmetry.space_group_name_H-M   'P 1'
#
loop_
_entity.id
_entity.type
_entity.pdbx_description
1 polymer ?
#
loop_
_entity_poly.entity_id
_entity_poly.type
_entity_poly.pdbx_seq_one_letter_code
_entity_poly.pdbx_strand_id
1 'polypeptide(L)'
;MKKRLQGTREVVTENNHIINLEYYLIETPYYEKNSLKVAYGIEILKKDNKILESDIVSKITDCKDKVMIILNKLIANTVTPVGMVVAIDELL
;
A
#
# COMPACT_ATOMS: atom_id res chain seq x y z
N MET A 1 12.98 -7.98 0.92
CA MET A 1 11.58 -7.50 0.86
C MET A 1 11.10 -7.66 -0.57
N LYS A 2 9.92 -8.25 -0.79
CA LYS A 2 9.32 -8.43 -2.13
C LYS A 2 8.04 -7.62 -2.21
N LYS A 3 7.77 -6.99 -3.36
CA LYS A 3 6.51 -6.28 -3.60
C LYS A 3 5.74 -6.84 -4.79
N ARG A 4 4.41 -6.74 -4.75
CA ARG A 4 3.50 -7.19 -5.82
C ARG A 4 2.39 -6.16 -6.03
N LEU A 5 2.27 -5.63 -7.24
CA LEU A 5 1.18 -4.72 -7.61
C LEU A 5 -0.16 -5.43 -7.46
N GLN A 6 -1.10 -4.81 -6.74
CA GLN A 6 -2.45 -5.36 -6.52
C GLN A 6 -3.53 -4.52 -7.19
N GLY A 7 -3.28 -3.22 -7.43
CA GLY A 7 -4.24 -2.38 -8.12
C GLY A 7 -3.66 -1.03 -8.51
N THR A 8 -4.36 -0.36 -9.40
CA THR A 8 -4.05 1.00 -9.84
C THR A 8 -5.30 1.87 -9.83
N ARG A 9 -5.12 3.18 -9.67
CA ARG A 9 -6.16 4.20 -9.86
C ARG A 9 -5.61 5.37 -10.63
N GLU A 10 -6.31 5.77 -11.68
CA GLU A 10 -6.07 7.05 -12.34
C GLU A 10 -7.03 8.09 -11.75
N VAL A 11 -6.49 9.25 -11.40
CA VAL A 11 -7.24 10.37 -10.83
C VAL A 11 -6.98 11.60 -11.68
N VAL A 12 -8.06 12.18 -12.22
CA VAL A 12 -8.01 13.45 -12.92
C VAL A 12 -8.33 14.54 -11.90
N THR A 13 -7.37 15.42 -11.65
CA THR A 13 -7.57 16.59 -10.79
C THR A 13 -8.35 17.69 -11.52
N GLU A 14 -8.82 18.69 -10.78
CA GLU A 14 -9.55 19.86 -11.30
C GLU A 14 -8.78 20.63 -12.38
N ASN A 15 -7.44 20.57 -12.37
CA ASN A 15 -6.57 21.22 -13.35
C ASN A 15 -6.23 20.32 -14.57
N ASN A 16 -7.02 19.28 -14.83
CA ASN A 16 -6.78 18.24 -15.84
C ASN A 16 -5.42 17.52 -15.70
N HIS A 17 -4.78 17.60 -14.52
CA HIS A 17 -3.57 16.84 -14.24
C HIS A 17 -3.94 15.41 -13.87
N ILE A 18 -3.26 14.45 -14.50
CA ILE A 18 -3.44 13.02 -14.27
C ILE A 18 -2.48 12.55 -13.19
N ILE A 19 -3.02 11.94 -12.15
CA ILE A 19 -2.28 11.27 -11.09
C ILE A 19 -2.55 9.77 -11.18
N ASN A 20 -1.48 8.99 -11.21
CA ASN A 20 -1.55 7.53 -11.20
C ASN A 20 -1.14 7.01 -9.83
N LEU A 21 -2.04 6.28 -9.18
CA LEU A 21 -1.80 5.59 -7.93
C LEU A 21 -1.56 4.11 -8.19
N GLU A 22 -0.56 3.55 -7.54
CA GLU A 22 -0.25 2.12 -7.56
C GLU A 22 -0.20 1.59 -6.13
N TYR A 23 -0.84 0.45 -5.90
CA TYR A 23 -1.00 -0.13 -4.58
C TYR A 23 -0.33 -1.51 -4.56
N TYR A 24 0.62 -1.70 -3.65
CA TYR A 24 1.45 -2.89 -3.58
C TYR A 24 1.25 -3.64 -2.27
N LEU A 25 1.17 -4.97 -2.37
CA LEU A 25 1.38 -5.85 -1.23
C LEU A 25 2.88 -6.04 -1.02
N ILE A 26 3.33 -5.84 0.22
CA ILE A 26 4.70 -6.02 0.65
C ILE A 26 4.84 -7.31 1.44
N GLU A 27 5.86 -8.11 1.12
CA GLU A 27 6.24 -9.33 1.85
C GLU A 27 7.62 -9.10 2.49
N THR A 28 7.62 -9.06 3.83
CA THR A 28 8.81 -8.83 4.64
C THR A 28 9.14 -10.10 5.44
N PRO A 29 10.15 -10.89 5.02
CA PRO A 29 10.58 -12.05 5.80
C PRO A 29 11.20 -11.60 7.12
N TYR A 30 10.97 -12.37 8.18
CA TYR A 30 11.57 -12.17 9.50
C TYR A 30 11.77 -13.51 10.21
N TYR A 31 12.70 -13.56 11.15
CA TYR A 31 12.93 -14.73 11.98
C TYR A 31 12.19 -14.59 13.31
N GLU A 32 11.48 -15.65 13.70
CA GLU A 32 10.89 -15.79 15.02
C GLU A 32 11.18 -17.19 15.55
N LYS A 33 11.86 -17.29 16.70
CA LYS A 33 12.21 -18.56 17.35
C LYS A 33 12.80 -19.61 16.38
N ASN A 34 13.76 -19.20 15.56
CA ASN A 34 14.42 -20.01 14.52
C ASN A 34 13.51 -20.49 13.36
N SER A 35 12.29 -19.95 13.25
CA SER A 35 11.43 -20.14 12.09
C SER A 35 11.44 -18.90 11.20
N LEU A 36 11.54 -19.09 9.88
CA LEU A 36 11.39 -18.02 8.90
C LEU A 36 9.90 -17.78 8.67
N LYS A 37 9.43 -16.58 9.00
CA LYS A 37 8.05 -16.12 8.80
C LYS A 37 8.01 -14.95 7.82
N VAL A 38 6.80 -14.60 7.38
CA VAL A 38 6.55 -13.46 6.49
C VAL A 38 5.52 -12.56 7.12
N ALA A 39 5.86 -11.28 7.28
CA ALA A 39 4.91 -10.23 7.61
C ALA A 39 4.48 -9.54 6.32
N TYR A 40 3.22 -9.14 6.26
CA TYR A 40 2.62 -8.46 5.13
C TYR A 40 2.41 -6.98 5.45
N GLY A 41 2.63 -6.16 4.44
CA GLY A 41 2.54 -4.71 4.50
C GLY A 41 1.98 -4.11 3.22
N ILE A 42 1.91 -2.79 3.18
CA ILE A 42 1.35 -2.03 2.05
C ILE A 42 2.33 -0.91 1.66
N GLU A 43 2.48 -0.69 0.37
CA GLU A 43 3.16 0.49 -0.20
C GLU A 43 2.20 1.13 -1.21
N ILE A 44 2.07 2.46 -1.17
CA ILE A 44 1.33 3.24 -2.15
C ILE A 44 2.32 4.15 -2.86
N LEU A 45 2.30 4.13 -4.20
CA LEU A 45 3.02 5.09 -5.04
C LEU A 45 1.99 6.04 -5.66
N LYS A 46 2.31 7.32 -5.68
CA LYS A 46 1.63 8.35 -6.43
C LYS A 46 2.61 8.89 -7.47
N LYS A 47 2.27 8.68 -8.73
CA LYS A 47 3.01 9.16 -9.90
C LYS A 47 2.23 10.28 -10.53
N ASP A 48 2.84 11.44 -10.60
CA ASP A 48 2.37 12.51 -11.46
C ASP A 48 3.51 12.94 -12.40
N ASN A 49 3.26 13.86 -13.33
CA ASN A 49 4.25 14.21 -14.36
C ASN A 49 5.54 14.83 -13.80
N LYS A 50 5.59 15.18 -12.52
CA LYS A 50 6.69 15.94 -11.91
C LYS A 50 7.27 15.26 -10.67
N ILE A 51 6.46 14.48 -9.95
CA ILE A 51 6.79 13.98 -8.61
C ILE A 51 6.38 12.52 -8.51
N LEU A 52 7.30 11.72 -7.95
CA LEU A 52 7.01 10.40 -7.41
C LEU A 52 6.95 10.52 -5.89
N GLU A 53 5.76 10.39 -5.32
CA GLU A 53 5.56 10.23 -3.89
C GLU A 53 5.33 8.76 -3.58
N SER A 54 5.91 8.26 -2.50
CA SER A 54 5.70 6.90 -2.05
C SER A 54 5.78 6.82 -0.54
N ASP A 55 4.96 5.97 0.05
CA ASP A 55 5.07 5.63 1.47
C ASP A 55 4.78 4.14 1.68
N ILE A 56 5.33 3.57 2.75
CA ILE A 56 5.34 2.14 3.03
C ILE A 56 5.12 1.81 4.52
N VAL A 57 4.14 0.95 4.79
CA VAL A 57 4.00 0.26 6.07
C VAL A 57 4.41 -1.19 5.87
N SER A 58 5.65 -1.52 6.22
CA SER A 58 6.30 -2.79 5.84
C SER A 58 5.83 -4.03 6.61
N LYS A 59 5.18 -3.85 7.76
CA LYS A 59 4.73 -4.94 8.65
C LYS A 59 3.44 -4.55 9.37
N ILE A 60 2.30 -5.01 8.88
CA ILE A 60 0.97 -4.80 9.48
C ILE A 60 0.56 -6.05 10.27
N THR A 61 0.61 -7.22 9.62
CA THR A 61 0.24 -8.52 10.22
C THR A 61 0.90 -9.66 9.44
N ASP A 62 0.99 -10.84 10.04
CA ASP A 62 1.38 -12.09 9.40
C ASP A 62 0.26 -12.75 8.58
N CYS A 63 -0.97 -12.22 8.64
CA CYS A 63 -2.10 -12.71 7.86
C CYS A 63 -2.25 -11.95 6.53
N LYS A 64 -1.87 -12.60 5.43
CA LYS A 64 -2.00 -12.03 4.08
C LYS A 64 -3.42 -11.57 3.76
N ASP A 65 -4.42 -12.38 4.09
CA ASP A 65 -5.82 -12.10 3.73
C ASP A 65 -6.35 -10.85 4.43
N LYS A 66 -5.96 -10.61 5.69
CA LYS A 66 -6.27 -9.36 6.40
C LYS A 66 -5.68 -8.14 5.69
N VAL A 67 -4.41 -8.20 5.29
CA VAL A 67 -3.78 -7.10 4.54
C VAL A 67 -4.44 -6.89 3.19
N MET A 68 -4.84 -7.96 2.49
CA MET A 68 -5.57 -7.83 1.23
C MET A 68 -6.93 -7.15 1.39
N ILE A 69 -7.66 -7.42 2.47
CA ILE A 69 -8.93 -6.73 2.78
C ILE A 69 -8.69 -5.23 2.98
N ILE A 70 -7.66 -4.86 3.76
CA ILE A 70 -7.27 -3.45 3.97
C ILE A 70 -6.90 -2.81 2.63
N LEU A 71 -6.01 -3.45 1.87
CA LEU A 71 -5.53 -2.95 0.59
C LEU A 71 -6.67 -2.71 -0.42
N ASN A 72 -7.64 -3.62 -0.49
CA ASN A 72 -8.83 -3.46 -1.33
C ASN A 72 -9.65 -2.22 -0.92
N LYS A 73 -9.79 -1.95 0.39
CA LYS A 73 -10.45 -0.73 0.88
C LYS A 73 -9.67 0.53 0.52
N LEU A 74 -8.34 0.51 0.62
CA LEU A 74 -7.49 1.65 0.22
C LEU A 74 -7.64 1.96 -1.27
N ILE A 75 -7.63 0.93 -2.13
CA ILE A 75 -7.84 1.05 -3.58
C ILE A 75 -9.25 1.58 -3.89
N ALA A 76 -10.27 1.09 -3.19
CA ALA A 76 -11.66 1.52 -3.41
C ALA A 76 -11.88 2.99 -3.06
N ASN A 77 -11.16 3.51 -2.08
CA ASN A 77 -11.28 4.89 -1.61
C ASN A 77 -10.19 5.82 -2.14
N THR A 78 -9.36 5.36 -3.09
CA THR A 78 -8.33 6.18 -3.75
C THR A 78 -7.34 6.80 -2.74
N VAL A 79 -6.96 6.04 -1.72
CA VAL A 79 -6.07 6.53 -0.66
C VAL A 79 -4.69 6.83 -1.24
N THR A 80 -4.12 7.98 -0.86
CA THR A 80 -2.81 8.45 -1.30
C THR A 80 -1.73 8.11 -0.26
N PRO A 81 -0.42 8.18 -0.61
CA PRO A 81 0.65 7.89 0.33
C PRO A 81 0.54 8.65 1.67
N VAL A 82 0.22 9.95 1.61
CA VAL A 82 0.10 10.80 2.81
C VAL A 82 -1.04 10.37 3.74
N GLY A 83 -2.14 9.83 3.20
CA GLY A 83 -3.27 9.37 3.99
C GLY A 83 -3.17 7.91 4.42
N MET A 84 -2.15 7.19 3.95
CA MET A 84 -2.06 5.73 4.08
C MET A 84 -2.00 5.28 5.54
N VAL A 85 -1.12 5.88 6.34
CA VAL A 85 -0.91 5.45 7.75
C VAL A 85 -2.19 5.60 8.55
N VAL A 86 -2.84 6.77 8.48
CA VAL A 86 -4.09 7.04 9.18
C VAL A 86 -5.19 6.08 8.73
N ALA A 87 -5.33 5.85 7.42
CA ALA A 87 -6.34 4.94 6.88
C ALA A 87 -6.10 3.48 7.30
N ILE A 88 -4.85 3.03 7.43
CA ILE A 88 -4.53 1.70 7.92
C ILE A 88 -4.90 1.58 9.40
N ASP A 89 -4.54 2.57 10.22
CA ASP A 89 -4.83 2.57 11.65
C ASP A 89 -6.34 2.50 11.94
N GLU A 90 -7.18 3.17 11.13
CA GLU A 90 -8.65 3.10 11.25
C GLU A 90 -9.25 1.76 10.82
N LEU A 91 -8.51 0.95 10.05
CA LEU A 91 -9.00 -0.30 9.48
C LEU A 91 -8.54 -1.56 10.23
N LEU A 92 -7.64 -1.40 11.20
CA LEU A 92 -7.11 -2.45 12.09
C LEU A 92 -8.07 -2.74 13.25
#